data_AF-A0A2G5HCN1-F1
#
_entry.id   AF-A0A2G5HCN1-F1
#
_cell.length_a   1.000
_cell.length_b   1.000
_cell.length_c   1.000
_cell.angle_alpha   90.00
_cell.angle_beta   90.00
_cell.angle_gamma   90.00
#
_symmetry.space_group_name_H-M   'P 1'
#
loop_
_entity.id
_entity.type
_entity.pdbx_description
1 polymer ?
#
loop_
_entity_poly.entity_id
_entity_poly.type
_entity_poly.pdbx_seq_one_letter_code
_entity_poly.pdbx_strand_id
1 'polypeptide(L)'
;MVCVGVRSMWNNGRLISVQDHYCNSMAVDLPETDASTRQGIRTQLVGLILTDPASLHALMLVATAHLAKLHGDNSHNIDVLQLRGMAIQEVNRAMTDHGAQGRATSDSMIVAVGKMATFELLFGHREIFHTHMTGLQRMVSLRGGLPALGLGGVLERSLLWIDANAAEITGGALYFPPAVFASSSSHPRADRRLFLMGLQTQA
;
A
#
# COMPACT_ATOMS: atom_id res chain seq x y z
N MET A 1 4.21 24.27 -5.39
CA MET A 1 4.58 24.78 -4.05
C MET A 1 4.07 23.84 -2.95
N VAL A 2 4.32 22.53 -3.06
CA VAL A 2 3.89 21.49 -2.09
C VAL A 2 5.09 20.98 -1.25
N CYS A 3 6.32 21.35 -1.62
CA CYS A 3 7.54 20.76 -1.08
C CYS A 3 8.03 21.34 0.26
N VAL A 4 7.41 22.39 0.81
CA VAL A 4 7.92 23.04 2.04
C VAL A 4 7.37 22.38 3.31
N GLY A 5 6.08 22.06 3.36
CA GLY A 5 5.45 21.39 4.51
C GLY A 5 5.81 19.92 4.63
N VAL A 6 6.03 19.25 3.49
CA VAL A 6 6.56 17.88 3.48
C VAL A 6 7.96 17.90 4.07
N ARG A 7 8.91 18.70 3.55
CA ARG A 7 10.31 18.80 4.04
C ARG A 7 10.48 19.01 5.54
N SER A 8 9.61 19.78 6.23
CA SER A 8 9.75 20.01 7.67
C SER A 8 9.40 18.80 8.55
N MET A 9 8.65 17.82 8.04
CA MET A 9 8.46 16.53 8.73
C MET A 9 9.76 15.70 8.73
N TRP A 10 10.63 15.81 7.71
CA TRP A 10 11.73 14.87 7.46
C TRP A 10 13.03 15.15 8.23
N ASN A 11 13.13 16.25 8.97
CA ASN A 11 14.32 16.55 9.79
C ASN A 11 14.28 15.87 11.17
N ASN A 12 13.35 14.96 11.40
CA ASN A 12 13.23 14.21 12.64
C ASN A 12 13.71 12.77 12.38
N GLY A 13 14.86 12.37 12.93
CA GLY A 13 15.53 11.08 12.66
C GLY A 13 14.69 9.81 12.91
N ARG A 14 13.47 9.96 13.42
CA ARG A 14 12.47 8.92 13.72
C ARG A 14 11.57 8.57 12.53
N LEU A 15 11.40 9.48 11.57
CA LEU A 15 10.72 9.17 10.31
C LEU A 15 11.61 8.30 9.41
N ILE A 16 12.93 8.48 9.51
CA ILE A 16 13.92 7.64 8.84
C ILE A 16 13.80 6.18 9.32
N SER A 17 13.66 5.94 10.62
CA SER A 17 13.57 4.55 11.13
C SER A 17 12.32 3.80 10.66
N VAL A 18 11.18 4.48 10.52
CA VAL A 18 9.96 3.84 10.00
C VAL A 18 10.04 3.64 8.49
N GLN A 19 10.63 4.58 7.77
CA GLN A 19 10.89 4.43 6.33
C GLN A 19 11.88 3.30 6.05
N ASP A 20 12.95 3.20 6.84
CA ASP A 20 13.94 2.14 6.75
C ASP A 20 13.32 0.79 7.11
N HIS A 21 12.47 0.74 8.15
CA HIS A 21 11.71 -0.46 8.49
C HIS A 21 10.82 -0.90 7.33
N TYR A 22 10.08 0.02 6.71
CA TYR A 22 9.31 -0.31 5.52
C TYR A 22 10.22 -0.83 4.40
N CYS A 23 11.29 -0.11 4.07
CA CYS A 23 12.20 -0.46 2.98
C CYS A 23 12.87 -1.83 3.16
N ASN A 24 13.24 -2.19 4.39
CA ASN A 24 14.04 -3.38 4.68
C ASN A 24 13.20 -4.59 5.10
N SER A 25 12.02 -4.35 5.69
CA SER A 25 11.20 -5.41 6.28
C SER A 25 9.88 -5.65 5.54
N MET A 26 9.40 -4.68 4.74
CA MET A 26 8.03 -4.70 4.19
C MET A 26 7.93 -4.42 2.68
N ALA A 27 8.88 -3.70 2.08
CA ALA A 27 8.83 -3.29 0.68
C ALA A 27 8.92 -4.46 -0.33
N VAL A 28 9.06 -5.69 0.16
CA VAL A 28 9.10 -6.93 -0.62
C VAL A 28 7.71 -7.58 -0.58
N ASP A 29 6.71 -6.87 -1.08
CA ASP A 29 5.36 -7.39 -1.31
C ASP A 29 5.30 -8.29 -2.56
N LEU A 30 6.41 -8.72 -3.15
CA LEU A 30 6.41 -9.47 -4.40
C LEU A 30 7.32 -10.69 -4.26
N PRO A 31 6.77 -11.92 -4.18
CA PRO A 31 7.58 -13.12 -4.23
C PRO A 31 8.34 -13.18 -5.57
N GLU A 32 9.49 -13.84 -5.56
CA GLU A 32 10.30 -14.13 -6.76
C GLU A 32 10.95 -12.91 -7.45
N THR A 33 11.27 -11.86 -6.68
CA THR A 33 12.12 -10.77 -7.18
C THR A 33 13.54 -10.91 -6.67
N ASP A 34 14.51 -11.01 -7.58
CA ASP A 34 15.92 -11.02 -7.23
C ASP A 34 16.32 -9.71 -6.52
N ALA A 35 17.49 -9.69 -5.86
CA ALA A 35 17.92 -8.54 -5.07
C ALA A 35 17.98 -7.23 -5.87
N SER A 36 18.33 -7.27 -7.16
CA SER A 36 18.42 -6.08 -8.01
C SER A 36 17.03 -5.57 -8.38
N THR A 37 16.10 -6.48 -8.70
CA THR A 37 14.69 -6.14 -8.97
C THR A 37 14.01 -5.57 -7.73
N ARG A 38 14.27 -6.12 -6.54
CA ARG A 38 13.78 -5.56 -5.26
C ARG A 38 14.27 -4.14 -5.02
N GLN A 39 15.56 -3.88 -5.27
CA GLN A 39 16.13 -2.55 -5.13
C GLN A 39 15.56 -1.54 -6.14
N GLY A 40 15.31 -1.97 -7.38
CA GLY A 40 14.64 -1.16 -8.40
C GLY A 40 13.19 -0.81 -8.03
N ILE A 41 12.41 -1.82 -7.61
CA ILE A 41 11.04 -1.66 -7.09
C ILE A 41 11.03 -0.69 -5.92
N ARG A 42 11.92 -0.88 -4.95
CA ARG A 42 12.04 0.00 -3.78
C ARG A 42 12.27 1.45 -4.20
N THR A 43 13.18 1.68 -5.14
CA THR A 43 13.54 3.04 -5.58
C THR A 43 12.37 3.72 -6.30
N GLN A 44 11.71 2.99 -7.21
CA GLN A 44 10.57 3.52 -7.96
C GLN A 44 9.33 3.74 -7.08
N LEU A 45 9.02 2.77 -6.23
CA LEU A 45 7.87 2.83 -5.33
C LEU A 45 8.05 3.97 -4.32
N VAL A 46 9.21 4.07 -3.65
CA VAL A 46 9.51 5.17 -2.73
C VAL A 46 9.45 6.51 -3.45
N GLY A 47 10.01 6.60 -4.66
CA GLY A 47 9.91 7.80 -5.50
C GLY A 47 8.45 8.22 -5.71
N LEU A 48 7.57 7.28 -6.08
CA LEU A 48 6.14 7.53 -6.28
C LEU A 48 5.44 7.93 -4.98
N ILE A 49 5.70 7.23 -3.87
CA ILE A 49 5.08 7.49 -2.56
C ILE A 49 5.31 8.93 -2.12
N LEU A 50 6.50 9.47 -2.39
CA LEU A 50 6.88 10.83 -2.02
C LEU A 50 6.21 11.91 -2.88
N THR A 51 5.54 11.53 -3.98
CA THR A 51 4.84 12.50 -4.85
C THR A 51 3.46 12.88 -4.35
N ASP A 52 2.84 12.07 -3.49
CA ASP A 52 1.45 12.26 -3.06
C ASP A 52 1.29 12.06 -1.53
N PRO A 53 0.63 13.01 -0.83
CA PRO A 53 0.38 12.88 0.61
C PRO A 53 -0.42 11.63 1.00
N ALA A 54 -1.37 11.17 0.18
CA ALA A 54 -2.16 9.98 0.48
C ALA A 54 -1.28 8.73 0.52
N SER A 55 -0.42 8.54 -0.48
CA SER A 55 0.50 7.40 -0.52
C SER A 55 1.51 7.43 0.62
N LEU A 56 2.00 8.63 0.97
CA LEU A 56 2.91 8.78 2.09
C LEU A 56 2.25 8.39 3.41
N HIS A 57 1.08 8.97 3.73
CA HIS A 57 0.38 8.67 4.98
C HIS A 57 -0.02 7.19 5.06
N ALA A 58 -0.52 6.60 3.97
CA ALA A 58 -0.92 5.21 3.93
C ALA A 58 0.27 4.25 4.13
N LEU A 59 1.43 4.55 3.55
CA LEU A 59 2.61 3.73 3.77
C LEU A 59 3.13 3.85 5.20
N MET A 60 3.24 5.07 5.70
CA MET A 60 3.65 5.32 7.09
C MET A 60 2.70 4.60 8.04
N LEU A 61 1.40 4.60 7.77
CA LEU A 61 0.39 3.89 8.55
C LEU A 61 0.72 2.39 8.69
N VAL A 62 0.93 1.68 7.57
CA VAL A 62 1.23 0.24 7.63
C VAL A 62 2.58 0.01 8.34
N ALA A 63 3.60 0.82 8.03
CA ALA A 63 4.94 0.67 8.58
C ALA A 63 5.00 0.91 10.09
N THR A 64 4.34 1.97 10.56
CA THR A 64 4.20 2.33 11.97
C THR A 64 3.42 1.24 12.71
N ALA A 65 2.26 0.81 12.22
CA ALA A 65 1.48 -0.25 12.85
C ALA A 65 2.24 -1.58 12.93
N HIS A 66 2.98 -1.93 11.88
CA HIS A 66 3.83 -3.10 11.86
C HIS A 66 4.97 -3.02 12.88
N LEU A 67 5.65 -1.86 12.96
CA LEU A 67 6.74 -1.65 13.92
C LEU A 67 6.25 -1.73 15.37
N ALA A 68 5.10 -1.11 15.68
CA ALA A 68 4.46 -1.20 16.99
C ALA A 68 4.07 -2.65 17.32
N LYS A 69 3.55 -3.40 16.36
CA LYS A 69 3.17 -4.80 16.59
C LYS A 69 4.38 -5.70 16.90
N LEU A 70 5.55 -5.42 16.33
CA LEU A 70 6.77 -6.21 16.57
C LEU A 70 7.51 -5.81 17.86
N HIS A 71 7.57 -4.51 18.16
CA HIS A 71 8.44 -3.98 19.22
C HIS A 71 7.67 -3.32 20.38
N GLY A 72 6.34 -3.35 20.34
CA GLY A 72 5.44 -2.69 21.29
C GLY A 72 5.10 -1.24 20.92
N ASP A 73 4.05 -0.72 21.54
CA ASP A 73 3.47 0.60 21.24
C ASP A 73 4.43 1.77 21.49
N ASN A 74 5.45 1.58 22.33
CA ASN A 74 6.48 2.57 22.64
C ASN A 74 7.65 2.60 21.62
N SER A 75 7.60 1.78 20.56
CA SER A 75 8.66 1.72 19.54
C SER A 75 8.79 3.02 18.73
N HIS A 76 7.74 3.85 18.71
CA HIS A 76 7.73 5.17 18.10
C HIS A 76 6.66 6.06 18.77
N ASN A 77 6.73 7.38 18.56
CA ASN A 77 5.72 8.34 19.04
C ASN A 77 4.82 8.87 17.90
N ILE A 78 4.53 8.01 16.91
CA ILE A 78 3.63 8.36 15.81
C ILE A 78 2.25 7.79 16.10
N ASP A 79 1.24 8.65 16.05
CA ASP A 79 -0.15 8.26 16.24
C ASP A 79 -0.70 7.58 14.97
N VAL A 80 -0.92 6.27 15.06
CA VAL A 80 -1.48 5.43 13.99
C VAL A 80 -2.89 5.89 13.60
N LEU A 81 -3.70 6.32 14.56
CA LEU A 81 -5.05 6.80 14.29
C LEU A 81 -5.00 8.14 13.54
N GLN A 82 -4.08 9.03 13.91
CA GLN A 82 -3.86 10.28 13.19
C GLN A 82 -3.40 10.02 11.75
N LEU A 83 -2.43 9.11 11.53
CA LEU A 83 -1.98 8.72 10.19
C LEU A 83 -3.13 8.18 9.33
N ARG A 84 -3.98 7.32 9.91
CA ARG A 84 -5.16 6.76 9.24
C ARG A 84 -6.14 7.86 8.83
N GLY A 85 -6.43 8.79 9.75
CA GLY A 85 -7.29 9.94 9.46
C GLY A 85 -6.76 10.81 8.33
N MET A 86 -5.46 11.13 8.33
CA MET A 86 -4.83 11.92 7.28
C MET A 86 -4.85 11.22 5.92
N ALA A 87 -4.63 9.89 5.88
CA ALA A 87 -4.74 9.13 4.64
C ALA A 87 -6.16 9.16 4.07
N ILE A 88 -7.19 8.93 4.91
CA ILE A 88 -8.60 8.98 4.50
C ILE A 88 -8.97 10.37 3.98
N GLN A 89 -8.58 11.43 4.68
CA GLN A 89 -8.85 12.81 4.26
C GLN A 89 -8.25 13.11 2.88
N GLU A 90 -7.02 12.64 2.63
CA GLU A 90 -6.34 12.84 1.36
C GLU A 90 -6.97 12.06 0.20
N VAL A 91 -7.40 10.83 0.45
CA VAL A 91 -8.17 10.02 -0.50
C VAL A 91 -9.48 10.72 -0.84
N ASN A 92 -10.26 11.11 0.17
CA ASN A 92 -11.55 11.78 -0.03
C ASN A 92 -11.40 13.07 -0.85
N ARG A 93 -10.38 13.88 -0.55
CA ARG A 93 -10.07 15.09 -1.32
C ARG A 93 -9.76 14.78 -2.78
N ALA A 94 -9.01 13.71 -3.05
CA ALA A 94 -8.71 13.29 -4.41
C ALA A 94 -9.96 12.84 -5.17
N MET A 95 -10.91 12.18 -4.50
CA MET A 95 -12.17 11.72 -5.13
C MET A 95 -13.07 12.88 -5.57
N THR A 96 -13.05 13.98 -4.82
CA THR A 96 -13.85 15.18 -5.13
C THR A 96 -13.22 16.09 -6.18
N ASP A 97 -11.95 15.85 -6.52
CA ASP A 97 -11.23 16.63 -7.52
C ASP A 97 -11.45 16.05 -8.92
N HIS A 98 -12.54 16.49 -9.55
CA HIS A 98 -12.95 16.06 -10.90
C HIS A 98 -12.26 16.85 -12.03
N GLY A 99 -11.22 17.64 -11.73
CA GLY A 99 -10.52 18.45 -12.74
C GLY A 99 -9.75 17.61 -13.75
N ALA A 100 -9.30 18.24 -14.84
CA ALA A 100 -8.44 17.61 -15.86
C ALA A 100 -7.08 17.11 -15.30
N GLN A 101 -6.73 17.52 -14.09
CA GLN A 101 -5.53 17.10 -13.33
C GLN A 101 -5.89 16.23 -12.12
N GLY A 102 -7.12 15.68 -12.09
CA GLY A 102 -7.61 14.85 -11.00
C GLY A 102 -6.72 13.63 -10.77
N ARG A 103 -6.43 13.36 -9.51
CA ARG A 103 -5.53 12.28 -9.07
C ARG A 103 -6.26 11.07 -8.47
N ALA A 104 -7.60 11.03 -8.56
CA ALA A 104 -8.43 9.98 -7.96
C ALA A 104 -8.04 8.55 -8.39
N THR A 105 -7.52 8.39 -9.61
CA THR A 105 -7.08 7.10 -10.16
C THR A 105 -5.60 7.12 -10.55
N SER A 106 -4.78 8.01 -9.98
CA SER A 106 -3.34 8.00 -10.21
C SER A 106 -2.69 6.75 -9.61
N ASP A 107 -1.50 6.38 -10.08
CA ASP A 107 -0.76 5.25 -9.50
C ASP A 107 -0.47 5.49 -8.01
N SER A 108 -0.17 6.73 -7.60
CA SER A 108 0.04 7.07 -6.20
C SER A 108 -1.22 6.88 -5.35
N MET A 109 -2.39 7.21 -5.88
CA MET A 109 -3.67 7.01 -5.19
C MET A 109 -4.02 5.53 -5.08
N ILE A 110 -3.79 4.75 -6.14
CA ILE A 110 -3.98 3.29 -6.13
C ILE A 110 -3.04 2.64 -5.11
N VAL A 111 -1.77 3.07 -5.04
CA VAL A 111 -0.83 2.64 -3.99
C VAL A 111 -1.37 3.00 -2.60
N ALA A 112 -1.87 4.22 -2.40
CA ALA A 112 -2.40 4.66 -1.12
C ALA A 112 -3.55 3.77 -0.64
N VAL A 113 -4.56 3.56 -1.49
CA VAL A 113 -5.73 2.74 -1.15
C VAL A 113 -5.34 1.26 -0.99
N GLY A 114 -4.39 0.76 -1.80
CA GLY A 114 -3.79 -0.57 -1.62
C GLY A 114 -3.17 -0.74 -0.24
N LYS A 115 -2.36 0.23 0.21
CA LYS A 115 -1.73 0.20 1.53
C LYS A 115 -2.72 0.35 2.67
N MET A 116 -3.77 1.15 2.49
CA MET A 116 -4.86 1.21 3.46
C MET A 116 -5.60 -0.12 3.56
N ALA A 117 -5.87 -0.80 2.44
CA ALA A 117 -6.43 -2.15 2.46
C ALA A 117 -5.51 -3.12 3.23
N THR A 118 -4.20 -3.11 2.95
CA THR A 118 -3.22 -3.92 3.69
C THR A 118 -3.26 -3.62 5.19
N PHE A 119 -3.31 -2.34 5.59
CA PHE A 119 -3.44 -1.97 7.01
C PHE A 119 -4.70 -2.57 7.64
N GLU A 120 -5.87 -2.42 7.01
CA GLU A 120 -7.13 -2.93 7.56
C GLU A 120 -7.16 -4.46 7.65
N LEU A 121 -6.56 -5.15 6.69
CA LEU A 121 -6.47 -6.61 6.69
C LEU A 121 -5.58 -7.13 7.83
N LEU A 122 -4.51 -6.41 8.15
CA LEU A 122 -3.51 -6.87 9.13
C LEU A 122 -3.79 -6.38 10.57
N PHE A 123 -4.29 -5.15 10.72
CA PHE A 123 -4.38 -4.47 12.01
C PHE A 123 -5.76 -3.86 12.30
N GLY A 124 -6.61 -3.74 11.28
CA GLY A 124 -7.87 -3.02 11.37
C GLY A 124 -9.09 -3.93 11.23
N HIS A 125 -10.08 -3.46 10.48
CA HIS A 125 -11.37 -4.12 10.34
C HIS A 125 -11.60 -4.69 8.94
N ARG A 126 -12.00 -5.96 8.87
CA ARG A 126 -12.25 -6.67 7.61
C ARG A 126 -13.28 -5.97 6.70
N GLU A 127 -14.32 -5.38 7.28
CA GLU A 127 -15.34 -4.66 6.50
C GLU A 127 -14.76 -3.42 5.78
N ILE A 128 -13.84 -2.73 6.44
CA ILE A 128 -13.16 -1.55 5.89
C ILE A 128 -12.15 -1.99 4.83
N PHE A 129 -11.45 -3.11 5.05
CA PHE A 129 -10.64 -3.76 4.02
C PHE A 129 -11.44 -4.03 2.74
N HIS A 130 -12.62 -4.66 2.84
CA HIS A 130 -13.47 -4.94 1.68
C HIS A 130 -13.92 -3.66 0.96
N THR A 131 -14.16 -2.58 1.71
CA THR A 131 -14.47 -1.26 1.15
C THR A 131 -13.31 -0.72 0.32
N HIS A 132 -12.08 -0.78 0.82
CA HIS A 132 -10.88 -0.37 0.07
C HIS A 132 -10.65 -1.21 -1.18
N MET A 133 -10.78 -2.54 -1.08
CA MET A 133 -10.61 -3.42 -2.25
C MET A 133 -11.66 -3.20 -3.34
N THR A 134 -12.91 -2.97 -2.95
CA THR A 134 -13.98 -2.60 -3.89
C THR A 134 -13.68 -1.27 -4.57
N GLY A 135 -13.15 -0.30 -3.82
CA GLY A 135 -12.67 0.97 -4.37
C GLY A 135 -11.53 0.78 -5.37
N LEU A 136 -10.54 -0.06 -5.04
CA LEU A 136 -9.41 -0.38 -5.91
C LEU A 136 -9.85 -1.01 -7.23
N GLN A 137 -10.76 -1.99 -7.20
CA GLN A 137 -11.29 -2.57 -8.43
C GLN A 137 -11.85 -1.48 -9.36
N ARG A 138 -12.65 -0.55 -8.82
CA ARG A 138 -13.21 0.55 -9.61
C ARG A 138 -12.14 1.49 -10.15
N MET A 139 -11.15 1.86 -9.34
CA MET A 139 -10.03 2.70 -9.80
C MET A 139 -9.25 2.06 -10.94
N VAL A 140 -8.95 0.76 -10.82
CA VAL A 140 -8.24 -0.01 -11.84
C VAL A 140 -9.06 -0.10 -13.12
N SER A 141 -10.38 -0.38 -13.02
CA SER A 141 -11.27 -0.38 -14.18
C SER A 141 -11.30 0.97 -14.89
N LEU A 142 -11.40 2.08 -14.14
CA LEU A 142 -11.38 3.44 -14.71
C LEU A 142 -10.05 3.80 -15.36
N ARG A 143 -8.94 3.20 -14.91
CA ARG A 143 -7.62 3.35 -15.54
C ARG A 143 -7.44 2.51 -16.81
N GLY A 144 -8.39 1.65 -17.15
CA GLY A 144 -8.30 0.75 -18.31
C GLY A 144 -7.80 -0.65 -17.98
N GLY A 145 -7.80 -1.05 -16.70
CA GLY A 145 -7.42 -2.39 -16.25
C GLY A 145 -6.02 -2.46 -15.63
N LEU A 146 -5.65 -3.67 -15.17
CA LEU A 146 -4.37 -3.93 -14.50
C LEU A 146 -3.14 -3.59 -15.37
N PRO A 147 -3.08 -3.90 -16.68
CA PRO A 147 -1.92 -3.58 -17.51
C PRO A 147 -1.71 -2.08 -17.74
N ALA A 148 -2.72 -1.24 -17.48
CA ALA A 148 -2.64 0.21 -17.63
C ALA A 148 -2.02 0.91 -16.40
N LEU A 149 -1.67 0.16 -15.36
CA LEU A 149 -1.04 0.68 -14.16
C LEU A 149 0.46 0.96 -14.42
N GLY A 150 0.97 1.99 -13.76
CA GLY A 150 2.34 2.45 -13.95
C GLY A 150 3.41 1.57 -13.29
N LEU A 151 4.61 2.14 -13.16
CA LEU A 151 5.78 1.52 -12.54
C LEU A 151 6.24 0.21 -13.23
N GLY A 152 6.10 0.11 -14.56
CA GLY A 152 6.56 -1.08 -15.30
C GLY A 152 5.94 -2.39 -14.81
N GLY A 153 4.65 -2.39 -14.47
CA GLY A 153 3.92 -3.57 -13.99
C GLY A 153 4.18 -3.95 -12.53
N VAL A 154 4.94 -3.14 -11.78
CA VAL A 154 5.15 -3.36 -10.33
C VAL A 154 3.85 -3.16 -9.56
N LEU A 155 3.07 -2.13 -9.90
CA LEU A 155 1.81 -1.84 -9.21
C LEU A 155 0.75 -2.93 -9.46
N GLU A 156 0.63 -3.38 -10.70
CA GLU A 156 -0.20 -4.54 -11.08
C GLU A 156 0.13 -5.76 -10.22
N ARG A 157 1.41 -6.18 -10.21
CA ARG A 157 1.84 -7.34 -9.42
C ARG A 157 1.56 -7.15 -7.93
N SER A 158 1.74 -5.95 -7.40
CA SER A 158 1.51 -5.65 -5.98
C SER A 158 0.03 -5.81 -5.61
N LEU A 159 -0.89 -5.37 -6.47
CA LEU A 159 -2.32 -5.54 -6.24
C LEU A 159 -2.73 -7.02 -6.31
N LEU A 160 -2.21 -7.77 -7.28
CA LEU A 160 -2.46 -9.21 -7.38
C LEU A 160 -1.91 -9.97 -6.16
N TRP A 161 -0.78 -9.52 -5.61
CA TRP A 161 -0.24 -10.08 -4.39
C TRP A 161 -1.15 -9.85 -3.18
N ILE A 162 -1.62 -8.61 -3.00
CA ILE A 162 -2.57 -8.26 -1.95
C ILE A 162 -3.84 -9.10 -2.11
N ASP A 163 -4.34 -9.24 -3.33
CA ASP A 163 -5.57 -9.97 -3.63
C ASP A 163 -5.47 -11.46 -3.30
N ALA A 164 -4.41 -12.13 -3.77
CA ALA A 164 -4.16 -13.54 -3.48
C ALA A 164 -4.09 -13.83 -1.97
N ASN A 165 -3.31 -13.02 -1.24
CA ASN A 165 -3.17 -13.19 0.20
C ASN A 165 -4.44 -12.83 0.96
N ALA A 166 -5.16 -11.82 0.52
CA ALA A 166 -6.45 -11.46 1.10
C ALA A 166 -7.47 -12.59 0.92
N ALA A 167 -7.57 -13.19 -0.27
CA ALA A 167 -8.47 -14.32 -0.50
C ALA A 167 -8.12 -15.50 0.43
N GLU A 168 -6.84 -15.83 0.58
CA GLU A 168 -6.38 -16.88 1.49
C GLU A 168 -6.67 -16.56 2.97
N ILE A 169 -6.26 -15.38 3.44
CA ILE A 169 -6.47 -14.95 4.84
C ILE A 169 -7.97 -14.86 5.14
N THR A 170 -8.76 -14.44 4.17
CA THR A 170 -10.18 -14.21 4.40
C THR A 170 -11.08 -15.41 4.18
N GLY A 171 -10.60 -16.43 3.46
CA GLY A 171 -11.44 -17.48 2.89
C GLY A 171 -12.40 -16.96 1.82
N GLY A 172 -12.09 -15.81 1.22
CA GLY A 172 -12.91 -15.09 0.26
C GLY A 172 -12.54 -15.37 -1.20
N ALA A 173 -13.29 -14.76 -2.11
CA ALA A 173 -12.97 -14.75 -3.53
C ALA A 173 -11.93 -13.66 -3.87
N LEU A 174 -11.25 -13.83 -5.02
CA LEU A 174 -10.38 -12.81 -5.59
C LEU A 174 -11.19 -11.58 -6.02
N TYR A 175 -10.64 -10.41 -5.77
CA TYR A 175 -11.10 -9.13 -6.32
C TYR A 175 -10.66 -8.95 -7.77
N PHE A 176 -9.54 -9.53 -8.19
CA PHE A 176 -9.06 -9.48 -9.56
C PHE A 176 -9.04 -10.89 -10.17
N PRO A 177 -10.20 -11.56 -10.32
CA PRO A 177 -10.24 -12.89 -10.89
C PRO A 177 -9.77 -12.85 -12.36
N PRO A 178 -8.86 -13.74 -12.79
CA PRO A 178 -8.28 -13.71 -14.15
C PRO A 178 -9.31 -13.79 -15.28
N ALA A 179 -10.48 -14.39 -15.02
CA ALA A 179 -11.57 -14.49 -15.98
C ALA A 179 -12.23 -13.13 -16.31
N VAL A 180 -12.09 -12.13 -15.43
CA VAL A 180 -12.73 -10.81 -15.57
C VAL A 180 -11.68 -9.70 -15.71
N PHE A 181 -10.57 -9.80 -14.99
CA PHE A 181 -9.48 -8.83 -15.04
C PHE A 181 -8.27 -9.44 -15.75
N ALA A 182 -8.11 -9.08 -17.02
CA ALA A 182 -6.91 -9.40 -17.77
C ALA A 182 -5.68 -8.77 -17.09
N SER A 183 -4.60 -9.54 -17.00
CA SER A 183 -3.36 -9.16 -16.34
C SER A 183 -2.18 -9.56 -17.21
N SER A 184 -1.13 -8.75 -17.19
CA SER A 184 0.15 -9.04 -17.85
C SER A 184 0.97 -10.09 -17.10
N SER A 185 0.62 -10.33 -15.83
CA SER A 185 1.26 -11.31 -14.94
C SER A 185 0.28 -12.41 -14.52
N SER A 186 0.77 -13.61 -14.25
CA SER A 186 -0.06 -14.64 -13.60
C SER A 186 -0.48 -14.17 -12.21
N HIS A 187 -1.68 -14.58 -11.79
CA HIS A 187 -2.13 -14.35 -10.43
C HIS A 187 -1.22 -15.16 -9.48
N PRO A 188 -0.49 -14.52 -8.55
CA PRO A 188 0.51 -15.20 -7.74
C PRO A 188 -0.15 -16.14 -6.73
N ARG A 189 0.59 -17.16 -6.29
CA ARG A 189 0.16 -18.02 -5.18
C ARG A 189 0.36 -17.30 -3.87
N ALA A 190 -0.67 -17.21 -3.03
CA ALA A 190 -0.56 -16.62 -1.70
C ALA A 190 0.60 -17.21 -0.87
N ASP A 191 1.26 -16.34 -0.11
CA ASP A 191 2.26 -16.72 0.90
C ASP A 191 2.03 -15.85 2.12
N ARG A 192 1.17 -16.35 3.01
CA ARG A 192 0.86 -15.70 4.28
C ARG A 192 2.11 -15.42 5.13
N ARG A 193 3.21 -16.16 4.97
CA ARG A 193 4.43 -15.89 5.75
C ARG A 193 5.08 -14.59 5.32
N LEU A 194 5.22 -14.40 4.01
CA LEU A 194 5.77 -13.19 3.44
C LEU A 194 4.80 -12.01 3.59
N PHE A 195 3.50 -12.22 3.37
CA PHE A 195 2.50 -11.15 3.47
C PHE A 195 2.32 -10.62 4.89
N LEU A 196 2.43 -11.50 5.90
CA LEU A 196 2.41 -11.08 7.29
C LEU A 196 3.72 -10.40 7.72
N MET A 197 4.76 -10.37 6.88
CA MET A 197 6.00 -9.60 7.12
C MET A 197 6.68 -9.91 8.47
N GLY A 198 6.56 -11.15 8.95
CA GLY A 198 7.14 -11.57 10.23
C GLY A 198 6.18 -11.54 11.44
N LEU A 199 4.90 -11.20 11.25
CA LEU A 199 3.88 -11.24 12.32
C LEU A 199 3.48 -12.67 12.77
N GLN A 200 4.19 -13.72 12.36
CA GLN A 200 3.68 -15.10 12.47
C GLN A 200 3.68 -15.72 13.88
N THR A 201 4.19 -15.04 14.92
CA THR A 201 4.18 -15.59 16.28
C THR A 201 4.24 -14.50 17.34
N GLN A 202 3.08 -14.15 17.90
CA GLN A 202 2.87 -13.92 19.34
C GLN A 202 1.42 -14.32 19.64
N ALA A 203 1.22 -15.62 19.85
CA ALA A 203 0.06 -16.18 20.54
C ALA A 203 0.58 -16.81 21.84
#